data_AF-A0AAU5FU95-F1
#
_entry.id   AF-A0AAU5FU95-F1
#
_cell.length_a   1.000
_cell.length_b   1.000
_cell.length_c   1.000
_cell.angle_alpha   90.00
_cell.angle_beta   90.00
_cell.angle_gamma   90.00
#
_symmetry.space_group_name_H-M   'P 1'
#
loop_
_entity.id
_entity.type
_entity.pdbx_description
1 polymer ?
#
loop_
_entity_poly.entity_id
_entity_poly.type
_entity_poly.pdbx_seq_one_letter_code
_entity_poly.pdbx_strand_id
1 'polypeptide(L)'
;MDPEELVELVSVFMSRNKMSVAFPILSREVIDCQLASISAEGDLGIVLEKLGRGESYRIMVDLFTFDEVPSDVCAEFVGVLLAGRAQVRVWGRWIKFVELSLLVGGSVWRETRRLKDGLRPWELALRAPGDSGHGTR
;
A
#
# COMPACT_ATOMS: atom_id res chain seq x y z
N MET A 1 -11.89 -16.01 1.42
CA MET A 1 -12.07 -15.13 0.26
C MET A 1 -11.19 -15.65 -0.86
N ASP A 2 -11.79 -15.98 -2.00
CA ASP A 2 -11.08 -16.49 -3.17
C ASP A 2 -10.44 -15.34 -3.99
N PRO A 3 -9.36 -15.59 -4.76
CA PRO A 3 -8.71 -14.55 -5.56
C PRO A 3 -9.67 -13.83 -6.51
N GLU A 4 -10.66 -14.54 -7.06
CA GLU A 4 -11.70 -13.99 -7.93
C GLU A 4 -12.62 -13.03 -7.16
N GLU A 5 -13.01 -13.38 -5.93
CA GLU A 5 -13.80 -12.50 -5.05
C GLU A 5 -13.00 -11.24 -4.68
N LEU A 6 -11.70 -11.35 -4.43
CA LEU A 6 -10.85 -10.20 -4.13
C LEU A 6 -10.71 -9.28 -5.34
N VAL A 7 -10.50 -9.84 -6.54
CA VAL A 7 -10.48 -9.08 -7.79
C VAL A 7 -11.82 -8.39 -8.02
N GLU A 8 -12.94 -9.06 -7.75
CA GLU A 8 -14.28 -8.47 -7.87
C GLU A 8 -14.48 -7.33 -6.84
N LEU A 9 -14.08 -7.52 -5.58
CA LEU A 9 -14.23 -6.52 -4.52
C LEU A 9 -13.36 -5.29 -4.79
N VAL A 10 -12.12 -5.50 -5.24
CA VAL A 10 -11.23 -4.43 -5.71
C VAL A 10 -11.86 -3.76 -6.93
N SER A 11 -12.35 -4.51 -7.93
CA SER A 11 -12.99 -3.95 -9.12
C SER A 11 -14.23 -3.11 -8.79
N VAL A 12 -15.05 -3.54 -7.85
CA VAL A 12 -16.24 -2.82 -7.37
C VAL A 12 -15.84 -1.54 -6.63
N PHE A 13 -14.84 -1.62 -5.74
CA PHE A 13 -14.30 -0.43 -5.07
C PHE A 13 -13.73 0.57 -6.09
N MET A 14 -13.02 0.08 -7.10
CA MET A 14 -12.40 0.90 -8.14
C MET A 14 -13.43 1.55 -9.06
N SER A 15 -14.46 0.80 -9.47
CA SER A 15 -15.60 1.31 -10.23
C SER A 15 -16.33 2.42 -9.47
N ARG A 16 -16.56 2.23 -8.16
CA ARG A 16 -17.16 3.25 -7.30
C ARG A 16 -16.33 4.53 -7.18
N ASN A 17 -15.00 4.42 -7.30
CA ASN A 17 -14.06 5.54 -7.17
C ASN A 17 -13.48 6.03 -8.50
N LYS A 18 -13.99 5.56 -9.65
CA LYS A 18 -13.53 5.93 -11.02
C LYS A 18 -12.03 5.67 -11.28
N MET A 19 -11.49 4.59 -10.75
CA MET A 19 -10.08 4.21 -10.93
C MET A 19 -9.96 3.03 -11.91
N SER A 20 -8.89 2.97 -12.71
CA SER A 20 -8.63 1.93 -13.73
C SER A 20 -7.43 1.04 -13.37
N VAL A 21 -7.49 -0.24 -13.73
CA VAL A 21 -6.50 -1.28 -13.36
C VAL A 21 -6.21 -2.18 -14.55
N ALA A 22 -4.93 -2.56 -14.73
CA ALA A 22 -4.55 -3.72 -15.53
C ALA A 22 -4.00 -4.80 -14.59
N PHE A 23 -4.58 -5.98 -14.62
CA PHE A 23 -4.09 -7.15 -13.89
C PHE A 23 -3.27 -8.03 -14.84
N PRO A 24 -1.94 -7.98 -14.87
CA PRO A 24 -1.17 -9.01 -15.56
C PRO A 24 -1.25 -10.31 -14.75
N ILE A 25 -2.03 -11.26 -15.26
CA ILE A 25 -2.11 -12.62 -14.70
C ILE A 25 -0.79 -13.34 -15.05
N LEU A 26 0.12 -13.46 -14.09
CA LEU A 26 1.30 -14.33 -14.19
C LEU A 26 1.18 -15.44 -13.14
N SER A 27 1.33 -16.68 -13.60
CA SER A 27 1.13 -17.92 -12.84
C SER A 27 2.03 -18.04 -11.60
N ARG A 28 1.48 -18.63 -10.52
CA ARG A 28 1.79 -18.50 -9.08
C ARG A 28 1.00 -17.30 -8.54
N GLU A 29 0.00 -17.52 -7.66
CA GLU A 29 -1.07 -16.56 -7.24
C GLU A 29 -0.54 -15.21 -6.72
N VAL A 30 0.07 -14.46 -7.61
CA VAL A 30 0.59 -13.11 -7.49
C VAL A 30 -0.40 -12.30 -8.29
N ILE A 31 -1.34 -11.67 -7.58
CA ILE A 31 -2.20 -10.69 -8.21
C ILE A 31 -1.33 -9.44 -8.31
N ASP A 32 -0.65 -9.31 -9.46
CA ASP A 32 0.04 -8.08 -9.81
C ASP A 32 -1.04 -7.04 -10.15
N CYS A 33 -1.20 -6.12 -9.22
CA CYS A 33 -2.20 -5.09 -9.26
C CYS A 33 -1.48 -3.77 -9.53
N GLN A 34 -1.28 -3.43 -10.80
CA GLN A 34 -0.84 -2.09 -11.17
C GLN A 34 -2.04 -1.15 -11.06
N LEU A 35 -2.26 -0.67 -9.85
CA LEU A 35 -3.42 0.10 -9.45
C LEU A 35 -3.07 1.58 -9.38
N ALA A 36 -3.62 2.31 -10.35
CA ALA A 36 -3.95 3.74 -10.37
C ALA A 36 -3.06 4.72 -9.58
N SER A 37 -2.56 5.73 -10.31
CA SER A 37 -1.96 6.96 -9.81
C SER A 37 -2.63 7.46 -8.53
N ILE A 38 -1.88 7.55 -7.43
CA ILE A 38 -2.36 8.27 -6.23
C ILE A 38 -2.55 9.71 -6.69
N SER A 39 -3.81 10.05 -6.97
CA SER A 39 -4.35 11.31 -7.48
C SER A 39 -3.28 12.30 -7.98
N ALA A 40 -3.02 12.28 -9.30
CA ALA A 40 -2.26 13.26 -10.05
C ALA A 40 -0.72 13.36 -9.89
N GLU A 41 -0.05 12.62 -9.00
CA GLU A 41 1.40 12.84 -8.76
C GLU A 41 2.33 11.60 -8.77
N GLY A 42 1.85 10.36 -8.97
CA GLY A 42 2.74 9.21 -9.23
C GLY A 42 2.07 7.82 -9.20
N ASP A 43 2.75 6.82 -9.78
CA ASP A 43 2.28 5.42 -9.84
C ASP A 43 2.60 4.65 -8.54
N LEU A 44 1.60 3.96 -7.98
CA LEU A 44 1.74 3.07 -6.83
C LEU A 44 1.64 1.60 -7.29
N GLY A 45 2.72 0.83 -7.10
CA GLY A 45 2.70 -0.60 -7.37
C GLY A 45 2.23 -1.38 -6.13
N ILE A 46 1.17 -2.20 -6.29
CA ILE A 46 0.68 -3.10 -5.24
C ILE A 46 0.72 -4.53 -5.76
N VAL A 47 1.34 -5.44 -5.00
CA VAL A 47 1.37 -6.86 -5.33
C VAL A 47 0.83 -7.65 -4.15
N LEU A 48 -0.08 -8.59 -4.42
CA LEU A 48 -0.65 -9.46 -3.42
C LEU A 48 -0.19 -10.89 -3.65
N GLU A 49 0.42 -11.50 -2.63
CA GLU A 49 0.85 -12.89 -2.61
C GLU A 49 0.08 -13.62 -1.50
N LYS A 50 -0.63 -14.70 -1.83
CA LYS A 50 -1.31 -15.53 -0.81
C LYS A 50 -0.29 -16.37 -0.03
N LEU A 51 -0.37 -16.35 1.30
CA LEU A 51 0.53 -17.11 2.17
C LEU A 51 -0.07 -18.47 2.55
N GLY A 52 0.65 -19.55 2.23
CA GLY A 52 0.29 -20.91 2.67
C GLY A 52 -1.08 -21.39 2.19
N ARG A 53 -1.77 -22.21 3.02
CA ARG A 53 -3.07 -22.82 2.71
C ARG A 53 -4.29 -21.98 3.17
N GLY A 54 -4.14 -20.65 3.27
CA GLY A 54 -5.20 -19.73 3.71
C GLY A 54 -5.11 -19.50 5.22
N GLU A 55 -5.07 -18.27 5.72
CA GLU A 55 -6.05 -17.20 5.49
C GLU A 55 -5.42 -15.80 5.44
N SER A 56 -4.16 -15.71 5.00
CA SER A 56 -3.43 -14.44 5.00
C SER A 56 -2.70 -14.17 3.68
N TYR A 57 -2.38 -12.90 3.48
CA TYR A 57 -1.71 -12.37 2.31
C TYR A 57 -0.44 -11.63 2.74
N ARG A 58 0.59 -11.72 1.90
CA ARG A 58 1.65 -10.72 1.82
C ARG A 58 1.19 -9.64 0.85
N ILE A 59 1.17 -8.40 1.31
CA ILE A 59 0.89 -7.23 0.48
C ILE A 59 2.19 -6.44 0.34
N MET A 60 2.73 -6.39 -0.87
CA MET A 60 3.90 -5.59 -1.21
C MET A 60 3.42 -4.29 -1.83
N VAL A 61 3.82 -3.17 -1.24
CA VAL A 61 3.59 -1.83 -1.75
C VAL A 61 4.94 -1.26 -2.10
N ASP A 62 5.33 -1.48 -3.35
CA ASP A 62 6.65 -1.08 -3.85
C ASP A 62 7.81 -1.68 -3.01
N LEU A 63 8.47 -0.90 -2.16
CA LEU A 63 9.54 -1.36 -1.26
C LEU A 63 9.07 -1.68 0.16
N PHE A 64 7.77 -1.59 0.45
CA PHE A 64 7.18 -1.97 1.72
C PHE A 64 6.53 -3.34 1.60
N THR A 65 6.67 -4.17 2.63
CA THR A 65 6.08 -5.51 2.68
C THR A 65 5.28 -5.66 3.96
N PHE A 66 4.00 -5.97 3.84
CA PHE A 66 3.13 -6.32 4.95
C PHE A 66 2.84 -7.80 4.88
N ASP A 67 3.36 -8.55 5.85
CA ASP A 67 3.15 -9.99 5.95
C ASP A 67 1.93 -10.33 6.82
N GLU A 68 1.38 -11.51 6.58
CA GLU A 68 0.30 -12.09 7.39
C GLU A 68 -0.98 -11.23 7.46
N VAL A 69 -1.28 -10.44 6.41
CA VAL A 69 -2.50 -9.63 6.34
C VAL A 69 -3.71 -10.57 6.23
N PRO A 70 -4.64 -10.56 7.21
CA PRO A 70 -5.80 -11.45 7.18
C PRO A 70 -6.71 -11.20 5.97
N SER A 71 -7.30 -12.28 5.45
CA SER A 71 -8.12 -12.22 4.23
C SER A 71 -9.38 -11.37 4.34
N ASP A 72 -9.95 -11.24 5.54
CA ASP A 72 -11.14 -10.44 5.84
C ASP A 72 -10.87 -8.93 5.82
N VAL A 73 -9.63 -8.50 6.12
CA VAL A 73 -9.22 -7.08 6.07
C VAL A 73 -8.45 -6.70 4.80
N CYS A 74 -8.07 -7.68 3.96
CA CYS A 74 -7.25 -7.49 2.77
C CYS A 74 -7.84 -6.45 1.79
N ALA A 75 -9.15 -6.51 1.53
CA ALA A 75 -9.78 -5.56 0.62
C ALA A 75 -9.84 -4.13 1.20
N GLU A 76 -10.07 -3.98 2.50
CA GLU A 76 -10.02 -2.67 3.17
C GLU A 76 -8.58 -2.12 3.14
N PHE A 77 -7.59 -2.98 3.36
CA PHE A 77 -6.17 -2.63 3.30
C PHE A 77 -5.79 -2.00 1.96
N VAL A 78 -6.13 -2.68 0.86
CA VAL A 78 -5.92 -2.17 -0.49
C VAL A 78 -6.73 -0.89 -0.71
N GLY A 79 -7.98 -0.84 -0.26
CA GLY A 79 -8.82 0.34 -0.37
C GLY A 79 -8.23 1.59 0.31
N VAL A 80 -7.59 1.44 1.48
CA VAL A 80 -6.92 2.53 2.20
C VAL A 80 -5.72 3.09 1.43
N LEU A 81 -4.91 2.21 0.82
CA LEU A 81 -3.77 2.60 -0.02
C LEU A 81 -4.24 3.40 -1.23
N LEU A 82 -5.22 2.87 -1.97
CA LEU A 82 -5.72 3.50 -3.20
C LEU A 82 -6.48 4.80 -2.95
N ALA A 83 -7.15 4.90 -1.81
CA ALA A 83 -7.81 6.14 -1.39
C ALA A 83 -6.82 7.22 -0.91
N GLY A 84 -5.52 6.94 -0.91
CA GLY A 84 -4.50 7.85 -0.38
C GLY A 84 -4.66 8.15 1.10
N ARG A 85 -5.28 7.23 1.86
CA ARG A 85 -5.52 7.37 3.31
C ARG A 85 -4.38 6.81 4.16
N ALA A 86 -3.34 6.30 3.51
CA ALA A 86 -2.10 5.95 4.17
C ALA A 86 -1.28 7.22 4.49
N GLN A 87 -0.43 7.14 5.49
CA GLN A 87 0.44 8.22 5.93
C GLN A 87 1.91 7.83 5.71
N VAL A 88 2.68 8.72 5.10
CA VAL A 88 4.13 8.59 5.01
C VAL A 88 4.82 9.53 6.00
N ARG A 89 5.80 9.01 6.73
CA ARG A 89 6.69 9.78 7.62
C ARG A 89 8.14 9.48 7.32
N VAL A 90 9.00 10.49 7.52
CA VAL A 90 10.46 10.32 7.41
C VAL A 90 11.13 10.66 8.72
N TRP A 91 11.93 9.74 9.25
CA TRP A 91 12.61 9.93 10.52
C TRP A 91 14.07 9.47 10.49
N GLY A 92 14.82 9.80 11.54
CA GLY A 92 16.25 9.49 11.69
C GLY A 92 17.18 10.68 11.43
N ARG A 93 18.36 10.69 12.06
CA ARG A 93 19.33 11.80 12.01
C ARG A 93 20.44 11.56 10.98
N TRP A 94 21.14 10.44 11.12
CA TRP A 94 22.28 10.05 10.27
C TRP A 94 21.87 9.07 9.17
N ILE A 95 20.96 8.16 9.51
CA ILE A 95 20.32 7.24 8.58
C ILE A 95 18.84 7.62 8.59
N LYS A 96 18.30 7.85 7.39
CA LYS A 96 16.90 8.20 7.20
C LYS A 96 16.09 6.94 6.95
N PHE A 97 14.88 6.90 7.50
CA PHE A 97 13.90 5.85 7.30
C PHE A 97 12.60 6.46 6.82
N VAL A 98 11.88 5.72 5.97
CA VAL A 98 10.52 6.02 5.57
C VAL A 98 9.61 5.02 6.25
N GLU A 99 8.57 5.50 6.92
CA GLU A 99 7.50 4.69 7.49
C GLU A 99 6.23 4.93 6.67
N LEU A 100 5.59 3.84 6.25
CA LEU A 100 4.23 3.84 5.72
C LEU A 100 3.31 3.33 6.82
N SER A 101 2.29 4.11 7.18
CA SER A 101 1.29 3.78 8.20
C SER A 101 -0.12 3.80 7.61
N LEU A 102 -0.98 2.86 8.00
CA LEU A 102 -2.36 2.77 7.53
C LEU A 102 -3.28 2.18 8.60
N LEU A 103 -4.50 2.73 8.71
CA LEU A 103 -5.54 2.29 9.65
C LEU A 103 -6.54 1.43 8.88
N VAL A 104 -6.60 0.14 9.22
CA VAL A 104 -7.40 -0.89 8.53
C VAL A 104 -8.09 -1.75 9.57
N GLY A 105 -9.41 -1.90 9.50
CA GLY A 105 -10.18 -2.73 10.43
C GLY A 105 -10.01 -2.29 11.90
N GLY A 106 -9.78 -1.00 12.13
CA GLY A 106 -9.47 -0.44 13.46
C GLY A 106 -8.05 -0.70 13.96
N SER A 107 -7.20 -1.37 13.18
CA SER A 107 -5.80 -1.66 13.52
C SER A 107 -4.84 -0.78 12.72
N VAL A 108 -3.75 -0.34 13.36
CA VAL A 108 -2.71 0.44 12.68
C VAL A 108 -1.59 -0.48 12.22
N TRP A 109 -1.39 -0.54 10.92
CA TRP A 109 -0.31 -1.27 10.27
C TRP A 109 0.81 -0.32 9.90
N ARG A 110 2.06 -0.76 10.08
CA ARG A 110 3.24 0.05 9.79
C ARG A 110 4.30 -0.81 9.14
N GLU A 111 4.98 -0.25 8.16
CA GLU A 111 6.18 -0.85 7.62
C GLU A 111 7.24 0.23 7.37
N THR A 112 8.51 -0.14 7.55
CA THR A 112 9.61 0.81 7.45
C THR A 112 10.69 0.34 6.49
N ARG A 113 11.22 1.29 5.72
CA ARG A 113 12.37 1.05 4.84
C ARG A 113 13.44 2.10 5.05
N ARG A 114 14.69 1.72 4.80
CA ARG A 114 15.79 2.71 4.75
C ARG A 114 15.61 3.61 3.55
N LEU A 115 15.76 4.92 3.76
CA LEU A 115 15.73 5.93 2.70
C LEU A 115 17.13 6.02 2.07
N LYS A 116 17.25 5.62 0.80
CA LYS A 116 18.51 5.68 0.03
C LYS A 116 18.45 6.75 -1.05
N ASP A 117 17.42 6.70 -1.90
CA ASP A 117 17.35 7.48 -3.15
C ASP A 117 16.30 8.60 -3.12
N GLY A 118 15.84 8.98 -1.93
CA GLY A 118 14.76 9.94 -1.74
C GLY A 118 13.36 9.31 -1.71
N LEU A 119 12.37 10.17 -1.51
CA LEU A 119 10.96 9.77 -1.52
C LEU A 119 10.48 9.62 -2.96
N ARG A 120 9.71 8.58 -3.21
CA ARG A 120 9.00 8.37 -4.47
C ARG A 120 7.86 9.38 -4.59
N PRO A 121 7.40 9.71 -5.81
CA PRO A 121 6.35 10.71 -6.00
C PRO A 121 5.07 10.41 -5.21
N TRP A 122 4.64 9.15 -5.15
CA TRP A 122 3.49 8.74 -4.36
C TRP A 122 3.72 8.88 -2.84
N GLU A 123 4.95 8.67 -2.36
CA GLU A 123 5.30 8.85 -0.95
C GLU A 123 5.30 10.34 -0.57
N LEU A 124 5.64 11.23 -1.51
CA LEU A 124 5.55 12.67 -1.32
C LEU A 124 4.09 13.13 -1.21
N ALA A 125 3.21 12.60 -2.05
CA ALA A 125 1.78 12.92 -2.02
C ALA A 125 1.09 12.52 -0.70
N LEU A 126 1.54 11.42 -0.08
CA LEU A 126 1.00 10.92 1.20
C LEU A 126 1.67 11.52 2.44
N ARG A 127 2.71 12.33 2.26
CA ARG A 127 3.40 12.97 3.37
C ARG A 127 2.57 14.14 3.86
N ALA A 128 2.24 14.15 5.15
CA ALA A 128 1.49 15.26 5.72
C ALA A 128 2.23 16.60 5.50
N PRO A 129 1.55 17.65 5.00
CA PRO A 129 2.15 18.97 4.87
C PRO A 129 2.53 19.48 6.27
N GLY A 130 3.83 19.67 6.50
CA GLY A 130 4.39 20.10 7.78
C GLY A 130 5.38 19.14 8.42
N ASP A 131 5.54 17.91 7.91
CA ASP A 131 6.52 16.96 8.42
C ASP A 131 7.92 17.24 7.86
N SER A 132 8.38 18.49 7.91
CA SER A 132 9.67 18.94 7.38
C SER A 132 10.83 18.64 8.33
N GLY A 133 10.85 17.46 8.97
CA GLY A 133 12.05 16.87 9.59
C GLY A 133 12.94 17.84 10.37
N HIS A 134 12.34 18.82 11.07
CA HIS A 134 13.05 19.76 11.91
C HIS A 134 12.81 19.34 13.35
N GLY A 135 13.84 18.73 13.92
CA GLY A 135 13.95 18.67 15.36
C GLY A 135 13.93 20.09 15.93
N THR A 136 12.94 20.35 16.77
CA THR A 136 12.91 21.46 17.73
C THR A 136 12.12 20.89 18.91
N ARG A 137 12.63 20.71 20.12
CA ARG A 137 13.83 21.19 20.83
C ARG A 137 14.22 20.14 21.86
#